data_AF-A0A819SYZ2-F1
#
_entry.id   AF-A0A819SYZ2-F1
#
_cell.length_a   1.000
_cell.length_b   1.000
_cell.length_c   1.000
_cell.angle_alpha   90.00
_cell.angle_beta   90.00
_cell.angle_gamma   90.00
#
_symmetry.space_group_name_H-M   'P 1'
#
loop_
_entity.id
_entity.type
_entity.pdbx_description
1 polymer ?
#
loop_
_entity_poly.entity_id
_entity_poly.type
_entity_poly.pdbx_seq_one_letter_code
_entity_poly.pdbx_strand_id
1 'polypeptide(L)'
;MITMDHSELIQEMVLLEKMTAQERLKHARRRRQQQLKNWLTREGLSSNGTVISNGITAKPIKPPTKSRKVSVKFPENVVLLEAAARQDIEEVRNLLQSGKYSPNTANEDGLTPIHQCS
;
A
#
# COMPACT_ATOMS: atom_id res chain seq x y z
N MET A 1 3.00 -6.96 -22.58
CA MET A 1 2.34 -6.20 -21.50
C MET A 1 0.96 -5.81 -21.99
N ILE A 2 -0.12 -6.31 -21.39
CA ILE A 2 -1.49 -5.96 -21.80
C ILE A 2 -1.93 -4.76 -20.95
N THR A 3 -1.39 -3.58 -21.26
CA THR A 3 -1.96 -2.30 -20.86
C THR A 3 -2.88 -1.87 -22.00
N MET A 4 -4.10 -1.43 -21.70
CA MET A 4 -4.95 -0.89 -22.77
C MET A 4 -4.23 0.28 -23.42
N ASP A 5 -4.21 0.25 -24.74
CA ASP A 5 -3.55 1.29 -25.51
C ASP A 5 -4.34 2.61 -25.37
N HIS A 6 -3.65 3.73 -25.53
CA HIS A 6 -4.28 5.04 -25.44
C HIS A 6 -5.42 5.20 -26.46
N SER A 7 -5.26 4.60 -27.65
CA SER A 7 -6.29 4.57 -28.69
C SER A 7 -7.57 3.85 -28.24
N GLU A 8 -7.45 2.71 -27.56
CA GLU A 8 -8.59 1.94 -27.03
C GLU A 8 -9.34 2.70 -25.93
N LEU A 9 -8.61 3.44 -25.09
CA LEU A 9 -9.18 4.31 -24.05
C LEU A 9 -10.02 5.43 -24.65
N ILE A 10 -9.52 6.10 -25.69
CA ILE A 10 -10.25 7.18 -26.36
C ILE A 10 -11.53 6.65 -27.01
N GLN A 11 -11.46 5.50 -27.71
CA GLN A 11 -12.62 4.90 -28.36
C GLN A 11 -13.71 4.51 -27.35
N GLU A 12 -13.30 4.01 -26.18
CA GLU A 12 -14.21 3.66 -25.09
C GLU A 12 -14.91 4.89 -24.50
N MET A 13 -14.26 6.05 -24.42
CA MET A 13 -14.89 7.28 -23.92
C MET A 13 -16.10 7.70 -24.76
N VAL A 14 -15.97 7.65 -26.09
CA VAL A 14 -17.07 7.97 -27.02
C VAL A 14 -18.23 6.98 -26.87
N LEU A 15 -17.96 5.72 -26.51
CA LEU A 15 -19.00 4.74 -26.22
C LEU A 15 -19.71 5.04 -24.89
N LEU A 16 -18.96 5.41 -23.86
CA LEU A 16 -19.50 5.74 -22.53
C LEU A 16 -20.48 6.92 -22.57
N GLU A 17 -20.26 7.90 -23.43
CA GLU A 17 -21.17 9.06 -23.61
C GLU A 17 -22.57 8.64 -24.06
N LYS A 18 -22.68 7.53 -24.79
CA LYS A 18 -23.96 7.01 -25.32
C LYS A 18 -24.67 6.08 -24.34
N MET A 19 -24.03 5.70 -23.24
CA MET A 19 -24.56 4.75 -22.26
C MET A 19 -25.34 5.45 -21.15
N THR A 20 -26.45 4.84 -20.73
CA THR A 20 -27.19 5.27 -19.55
C THR A 20 -26.33 5.18 -18.28
N ALA A 21 -26.75 5.84 -17.20
CA ALA A 21 -26.01 5.80 -15.94
C ALA A 21 -25.81 4.36 -15.40
N GLN A 22 -26.82 3.50 -15.54
CA GLN A 22 -26.77 2.10 -15.09
C GLN A 22 -25.77 1.27 -15.91
N GLU A 23 -25.76 1.48 -17.23
CA GLU A 23 -24.83 0.80 -18.13
C GLU A 23 -23.39 1.25 -17.87
N ARG A 24 -23.16 2.55 -17.65
CA ARG A 24 -21.86 3.08 -17.24
C ARG A 24 -21.36 2.46 -15.94
N LEU A 25 -22.24 2.29 -14.95
CA LEU A 25 -21.89 1.62 -13.70
C LEU A 25 -21.48 0.15 -13.92
N LYS A 26 -22.24 -0.60 -14.73
CA LYS A 26 -21.92 -1.99 -15.09
C LYS A 26 -20.57 -2.07 -15.82
N HIS A 27 -20.33 -1.15 -16.73
CA HIS A 27 -19.08 -1.05 -17.49
C HIS A 27 -17.88 -0.75 -16.58
N ALA A 28 -18.00 0.23 -15.69
CA ALA A 28 -16.95 0.57 -14.72
C ALA A 28 -16.58 -0.62 -13.83
N ARG A 29 -17.58 -1.38 -13.35
CA ARG A 29 -17.34 -2.61 -12.57
C ARG A 29 -16.55 -3.65 -13.37
N ARG A 30 -16.94 -3.91 -14.62
CA ARG A 30 -16.23 -4.85 -15.51
C ARG A 30 -14.79 -4.39 -15.78
N ARG A 31 -14.60 -3.10 -16.06
CA ARG A 31 -13.28 -2.51 -16.31
C ARG A 31 -12.36 -2.64 -15.10
N ARG A 32 -12.88 -2.36 -13.89
CA ARG A 32 -12.12 -2.54 -12.64
C ARG A 32 -11.73 -4.00 -12.41
N GLN A 33 -12.63 -4.95 -12.68
CA GLN A 33 -12.30 -6.38 -12.60
C GLN A 33 -11.17 -6.76 -13.56
N GLN A 34 -11.18 -6.25 -14.79
CA GLN A 34 -10.11 -6.53 -15.76
C GLN A 34 -8.78 -5.93 -15.33
N GLN A 35 -8.77 -4.69 -14.82
CA GLN A 35 -7.56 -4.06 -14.29
C GLN A 35 -6.94 -4.87 -13.15
N LEU A 36 -7.77 -5.38 -12.23
CA LEU A 36 -7.31 -6.21 -11.12
C LEU A 36 -6.70 -7.53 -11.63
N LYS A 37 -7.31 -8.18 -12.64
CA LYS A 37 -6.73 -9.38 -13.28
C LYS A 37 -5.38 -9.07 -13.91
N ASN A 38 -5.28 -8.00 -14.70
CA ASN A 38 -4.02 -7.61 -15.34
C ASN A 38 -2.95 -7.25 -14.30
N TRP A 39 -3.33 -6.60 -13.19
CA TRP A 39 -2.44 -6.31 -12.07
C TRP A 39 -1.92 -7.60 -11.43
N LEU A 40 -2.80 -8.54 -11.09
CA LEU A 40 -2.41 -9.85 -10.54
C LEU A 40 -1.42 -10.54 -11.48
N THR A 41 -1.72 -10.62 -12.77
CA THR A 41 -0.82 -11.22 -13.77
C THR A 41 0.53 -10.51 -13.83
N ARG A 42 0.57 -9.17 -13.79
CA ARG A 42 1.82 -8.38 -13.81
C ARG A 42 2.68 -8.64 -12.58
N GLU A 43 2.07 -8.72 -11.41
CA GLU A 43 2.76 -9.04 -10.16
C GLU A 43 3.07 -10.55 -10.02
N GLY A 44 2.67 -11.37 -11.01
CA GLY A 44 2.85 -12.83 -11.00
C GLY A 44 1.99 -13.53 -9.94
N LEU A 45 0.86 -12.94 -9.55
CA LEU A 45 -0.04 -13.41 -8.51
C LEU A 45 -1.22 -14.20 -9.09
N SER A 46 -1.63 -15.24 -8.37
CA SER A 46 -2.89 -15.97 -8.57
C SER A 46 -4.08 -15.16 -8.06
N SER A 47 -5.29 -15.61 -8.39
CA SER A 47 -6.56 -15.05 -7.91
C SER A 47 -6.66 -14.90 -6.38
N ASN A 48 -5.92 -15.72 -5.64
CA ASN A 48 -5.83 -15.67 -4.17
C ASN A 48 -4.67 -14.79 -3.63
N GLY A 49 -3.98 -14.03 -4.48
CA GLY A 49 -2.86 -13.15 -4.08
C GLY A 49 -1.53 -13.87 -3.84
N THR A 50 -1.42 -15.15 -4.21
CA THR A 50 -0.21 -15.96 -4.08
C THR A 50 0.64 -15.88 -5.34
N VAL A 51 1.95 -15.70 -5.23
CA VAL A 51 2.85 -15.72 -6.40
C VAL A 51 2.79 -17.09 -7.10
N ILE A 52 2.85 -17.14 -8.43
CA ILE A 52 2.98 -18.37 -9.22
C ILE A 52 4.39 -18.38 -9.81
N SER A 53 5.24 -19.28 -9.34
CA SER A 53 6.56 -19.55 -9.94
C SER A 53 6.63 -21.02 -10.36
N ASN A 54 6.81 -21.27 -11.67
CA ASN A 54 7.16 -22.57 -12.27
C ASN A 54 6.61 -23.83 -11.56
N GLY A 55 5.28 -23.95 -11.44
CA GLY A 55 4.60 -25.21 -11.07
C GLY A 55 4.75 -25.69 -9.62
N ILE A 56 5.45 -24.96 -8.75
CA ILE A 56 5.54 -25.27 -7.31
C ILE A 56 4.81 -24.16 -6.57
N THR A 57 3.87 -24.53 -5.71
CA THR A 57 3.05 -23.64 -4.88
C THR A 57 3.93 -22.57 -4.21
N ALA A 58 3.84 -21.33 -4.69
CA ALA A 58 4.73 -20.27 -4.24
C ALA A 58 4.23 -19.65 -2.93
N LYS A 59 5.19 -19.10 -2.18
CA LYS A 59 5.01 -18.55 -0.84
C LYS A 59 4.15 -17.28 -0.88
N PRO A 60 3.46 -16.92 0.21
CA PRO A 60 2.84 -15.60 0.33
C PRO A 60 3.87 -14.52 0.03
N ILE A 61 3.43 -13.42 -0.60
CA ILE A 61 4.27 -12.26 -0.91
C ILE A 61 4.96 -11.84 0.38
N LYS A 62 6.24 -12.20 0.55
CA LYS A 62 7.04 -11.61 1.61
C LYS A 62 7.23 -10.15 1.21
N PRO A 63 7.01 -9.18 2.12
CA PRO A 63 7.41 -7.80 1.85
C PRO A 63 8.86 -7.82 1.38
N PRO A 64 9.26 -6.99 0.40
CA PRO A 64 10.53 -7.13 -0.33
C PRO A 64 11.70 -7.36 0.63
N THR A 65 12.14 -8.62 0.78
CA THR A 65 13.12 -9.04 1.80
C THR A 65 14.56 -8.80 1.37
N LYS A 66 14.82 -7.75 0.59
CA LYS A 66 16.17 -7.40 0.15
C LYS A 66 16.34 -5.91 0.28
N SER A 67 16.92 -5.51 1.42
CA SER A 67 17.87 -4.40 1.61
C SER A 67 17.85 -3.29 0.55
N ARG A 68 16.67 -2.73 0.24
CA ARG A 68 16.65 -1.39 -0.35
C ARG A 68 17.16 -0.51 0.75
N LYS A 69 18.36 0.07 0.56
CA LYS A 69 18.88 1.12 1.44
C LYS A 69 17.72 2.08 1.67
N VAL A 70 17.28 2.20 2.92
CA VAL A 70 16.18 3.07 3.29
C VAL A 70 16.63 4.49 2.95
N SER A 71 16.16 5.00 1.81
CA SER A 71 16.59 6.30 1.26
C SER A 71 15.81 7.45 1.87
N VAL A 72 14.64 7.16 2.44
CA VAL A 72 13.74 8.15 3.06
C VAL A 72 13.79 7.96 4.58
N LYS A 73 14.11 9.03 5.30
CA LYS A 73 14.11 9.07 6.77
C LYS A 73 13.14 10.13 7.23
N PHE A 74 12.48 9.85 8.35
CA PHE A 74 11.57 10.80 9.00
C PHE A 74 12.24 11.41 10.23
N PRO A 75 11.78 12.60 10.66
CA PRO A 75 12.21 13.22 11.91
C PRO A 75 11.96 12.34 13.12
N GLU A 76 12.80 12.47 14.14
CA GLU A 76 12.78 11.59 15.32
C GLU A 76 11.48 11.70 16.13
N ASN A 77 10.96 12.93 16.27
CA ASN A 77 9.71 13.20 16.96
C ASN A 77 8.53 12.45 16.31
N VAL A 78 8.48 12.42 14.98
CA VAL A 78 7.40 11.76 14.23
C VAL A 78 7.48 10.24 14.39
N VAL A 79 8.69 9.67 14.28
CA VAL A 79 8.88 8.21 14.31
C VAL A 79 8.45 7.61 15.64
N LEU A 80 8.85 8.21 16.77
CA LEU A 80 8.49 7.68 18.09
C LEU A 80 7.00 7.84 18.40
N LEU A 81 6.41 9.00 18.05
CA LEU A 81 4.98 9.25 18.25
C LEU A 81 4.12 8.28 17.42
N GLU A 82 4.47 8.07 16.16
CA GLU A 82 3.72 7.18 15.27
C GLU A 82 3.81 5.71 15.72
N ALA A 83 4.97 5.24 16.16
CA ALA A 83 5.13 3.91 16.73
C ALA A 83 4.27 3.71 18.01
N ALA A 84 4.18 4.74 18.85
CA ALA A 84 3.33 4.73 20.05
C ALA A 84 1.83 4.71 19.70
N ALA A 85 1.39 5.53 18.73
CA ALA A 85 0.01 5.55 18.26
C ALA A 85 -0.45 4.22 17.64
N ARG A 86 0.48 3.44 17.04
CA ARG A 86 0.22 2.07 16.55
C ARG A 86 0.23 0.99 17.63
N GLN A 87 0.54 1.35 18.88
CA GLN A 87 0.77 0.40 19.98
C GLN A 87 1.85 -0.66 19.65
N ASP A 88 2.85 -0.32 18.82
CA ASP A 88 3.95 -1.23 18.50
C ASP A 88 5.01 -1.20 19.60
N ILE A 89 4.78 -1.99 20.64
CA ILE A 89 5.62 -2.01 21.86
C ILE A 89 7.08 -2.36 21.53
N GLU A 90 7.29 -3.27 20.58
CA GLU A 90 8.65 -3.74 20.24
C GLU A 90 9.39 -2.66 19.46
N GLU A 91 8.73 -1.98 18.52
CA GLU A 91 9.31 -0.84 17.82
C GLU A 91 9.63 0.32 18.78
N VAL A 92 8.69 0.70 19.65
CA VAL A 92 8.91 1.75 20.67
C VAL A 92 10.10 1.39 21.57
N ARG A 93 10.19 0.13 22.03
CA ARG A 93 11.33 -0.35 22.81
C ARG A 93 12.65 -0.18 22.05
N ASN A 94 12.70 -0.64 20.79
CA ASN A 94 13.90 -0.56 19.97
C ASN A 94 14.33 0.90 19.70
N LEU A 95 13.36 1.79 19.47
CA LEU A 95 13.61 3.22 19.29
C LEU A 95 14.19 3.84 20.57
N LEU A 96 13.61 3.56 21.74
CA LEU A 96 14.12 4.08 23.02
C LEU A 96 15.50 3.51 23.36
N GLN A 97 15.73 2.22 23.13
CA GLN A 97 17.03 1.57 23.37
C GLN A 97 18.14 2.10 22.46
N SER A 98 17.80 2.62 21.28
CA SER A 98 18.79 3.26 20.39
C SER A 98 19.38 4.55 20.97
N GLY A 99 18.77 5.13 22.02
CA GLY A 99 19.22 6.36 22.68
C GLY A 99 19.02 7.64 21.86
N LYS A 100 18.57 7.50 20.61
CA LYS A 100 18.34 8.60 19.67
C LYS A 100 17.01 9.31 19.90
N TYR A 101 16.02 8.64 20.47
CA TYR A 101 14.65 9.15 20.59
C TYR A 101 14.33 9.46 22.06
N SER A 102 13.86 10.68 22.32
CA SER A 102 13.45 11.09 23.66
C SER A 102 11.98 10.73 23.92
N PRO A 103 11.65 10.07 25.06
CA PRO A 103 10.27 9.75 25.42
C PRO A 103 9.42 11.00 25.72
N ASN A 104 10.06 12.14 25.97
CA ASN A 104 9.39 13.41 26.27
C ASN A 104 9.17 14.29 25.04
N THR A 105 9.43 13.75 23.84
CA THR A 105 9.20 14.48 22.61
C THR A 105 7.71 14.72 22.42
N ALA A 106 7.32 15.92 22.01
CA ALA A 106 5.92 16.29 21.79
C ALA A 106 5.64 16.58 20.31
N ASN A 107 4.39 16.42 19.89
CA ASN A 107 3.89 16.89 18.60
C ASN A 107 3.64 18.41 18.62
N GLU A 108 3.10 18.96 17.53
CA GLU A 108 2.76 20.38 17.40
C GLU A 108 1.72 20.87 18.44
N ASP A 109 0.90 19.94 18.96
CA ASP A 109 -0.11 20.20 19.98
C ASP A 109 0.39 19.99 21.43
N GLY A 110 1.65 19.60 21.61
CA GLY A 110 2.23 19.32 22.94
C GLY A 110 1.97 17.90 23.47
N LEU A 111 1.41 16.99 22.66
CA LEU A 111 1.17 15.60 23.03
C LEU A 111 2.43 14.74 22.89
N THR A 112 2.79 14.06 23.97
CA THR A 112 3.92 13.10 24.01
C THR A 112 3.45 11.68 23.72
N PRO A 113 4.36 10.71 23.47
CA PRO A 113 4.00 9.32 23.18
C PRO A 113 3.03 8.72 24.19
N ILE A 114 3.19 9.01 25.49
CA ILE A 114 2.30 8.49 26.53
C ILE A 114 0.87 9.03 26.41
N HIS A 115 0.67 10.25 25.90
CA HIS A 115 -0.66 10.79 25.65
C HIS A 115 -1.35 10.07 24.49
N GLN A 116 -0.57 9.56 23.53
CA GLN A 116 -1.08 8.86 22.35
C GLN A 116 -1.32 7.37 22.61
N CYS A 117 -0.70 6.80 23.65
CA CYS A 117 -1.01 5.47 24.16
C CYS A 117 -2.38 5.48 24.86
N SER A 118 -3.45 5.32 24.09
CA SER A 118 -4.81 5.05 24.60
C SER A 118 -5.21 3.61 24.33
#